data_AF-A0A6C0H7H6-F1
#
_entry.id   AF-A0A6C0H7H6-F1
#
_cell.length_a   1.000
_cell.length_b   1.000
_cell.length_c   1.000
_cell.angle_alpha   90.00
_cell.angle_beta   90.00
_cell.angle_gamma   90.00
#
_symmetry.space_group_name_H-M   'P 1'
#
loop_
_entity.id
_entity.type
_entity.pdbx_description
1 polymer ?
#
loop_
_entity_poly.entity_id
_entity_poly.type
_entity_poly.pdbx_seq_one_letter_code
_entity_poly.pdbx_strand_id
1 'polypeptide(L)'
;MRKKKDRHEDPIYAKGSARNKTGNYRSKSQHSIMHRHYQKLDEFKNKTQRLSTLQTKLKNTEKELERLHKNKSLQQINNPSVDGIDEEIRNKQQELESIRQEQSVIESGNDEIDYLLKSTILIAKFVEYDEREKQLLQLENATNEQIDELNSIAFEKANLTDDYLTQFEDNYVSTRHMFDMNLSFCVDCQENFQMDGGFLVCPSCGNCINTVDQTTDLSFKDMQNYDYRPQFTYDKRCHLEDWLRRFGAKEHKTIPQEILDKVILEAQKERIRDLNLLSEDKVKRYLKKLGLNEYYDNIISIINRINGRPPFKLTKEIEDKIKSMFQQIQDPFEKYKPPGRKNFLSYSYTLHKFFQILGLHEFSKYFPLLKSADKLRQQDEIFKKIVAEIAEKDKSINWVFYPSI
;
A
#
# COMPACT_ATOMS: atom_id res chain seq x y z
N MET A 1 32.54 -6.98 -51.42
CA MET A 1 33.10 -6.98 -50.05
C MET A 1 32.92 -5.62 -49.42
N ARG A 2 31.97 -5.47 -48.48
CA ARG A 2 31.75 -4.26 -47.69
C ARG A 2 31.30 -4.70 -46.29
N LYS A 3 32.20 -4.60 -45.31
CA LYS A 3 31.94 -4.93 -43.89
C LYS A 3 30.99 -3.87 -43.31
N LYS A 4 29.80 -4.29 -42.86
CA LYS A 4 28.94 -3.48 -41.99
C LYS A 4 29.45 -3.62 -40.56
N LYS A 5 29.68 -2.49 -39.90
CA LYS A 5 29.98 -2.34 -38.47
C LYS A 5 28.75 -2.78 -37.67
N ASP A 6 28.89 -3.81 -36.86
CA ASP A 6 27.92 -4.15 -35.81
C ASP A 6 27.87 -3.02 -34.79
N ARG A 7 26.67 -2.46 -34.57
CA ARG A 7 26.36 -1.67 -33.38
C ARG A 7 25.77 -2.65 -32.37
N HIS A 8 26.53 -2.99 -31.34
CA HIS A 8 25.97 -3.56 -30.13
C HIS A 8 25.14 -2.47 -29.45
N GLU A 9 23.83 -2.62 -29.45
CA GLU A 9 22.96 -1.89 -28.52
C GLU A 9 23.02 -2.64 -27.19
N ASP A 10 23.68 -2.02 -26.20
CA ASP A 10 23.71 -2.50 -24.83
C ASP A 10 22.28 -2.47 -24.23
N PRO A 11 21.85 -3.51 -23.51
CA PRO A 11 20.56 -3.53 -22.85
C PRO A 11 20.52 -2.46 -21.75
N ILE A 12 19.53 -1.57 -21.84
CA ILE A 12 19.22 -0.54 -20.84
C ILE A 12 18.71 -1.24 -19.57
N TYR A 13 19.63 -1.63 -18.69
CA TYR A 13 19.32 -2.01 -17.33
C TYR A 13 19.28 -0.77 -16.45
N ALA A 14 18.16 -0.63 -15.73
CA ALA A 14 17.92 0.38 -14.73
C ALA A 14 19.11 0.50 -13.76
N LYS A 15 19.76 1.66 -13.78
CA LYS A 15 20.76 2.06 -12.79
C LYS A 15 20.07 2.23 -11.44
N GLY A 16 20.55 1.53 -10.42
CA GLY A 16 20.03 1.71 -9.07
C GLY A 16 20.68 0.83 -8.02
N SER A 17 22.02 0.74 -7.94
CA SER A 17 22.67 0.54 -6.64
C SER A 17 24.17 0.83 -6.67
N ALA A 18 24.68 1.17 -5.48
CA ALA A 18 26.06 1.40 -5.10
C ALA A 18 26.69 2.77 -5.42
N ARG A 19 26.40 3.75 -4.56
CA ARG A 19 27.47 4.52 -3.91
C ARG A 19 27.19 4.62 -2.41
N ASN A 20 28.03 3.92 -1.63
CA ASN A 20 28.21 4.18 -0.21
C ASN A 20 28.65 5.64 -0.03
N LYS A 21 27.78 6.45 0.55
CA LYS A 21 28.14 7.67 1.27
C LYS A 21 27.21 7.78 2.47
N THR A 22 27.81 7.85 3.64
CA THR A 22 27.25 8.32 4.92
C THR A 22 26.04 9.24 4.70
N GLY A 23 24.83 8.82 5.09
CA GLY A 23 23.62 9.56 4.74
C GLY A 23 22.48 9.27 5.69
N ASN A 24 22.05 10.32 6.39
CA ASN A 24 20.81 10.40 7.16
C ASN A 24 19.65 9.71 6.41
N TYR A 25 19.05 8.73 7.08
CA TYR A 25 17.94 7.95 6.57
C TYR A 25 16.69 8.83 6.50
N ARG A 26 16.35 9.34 5.30
CA ARG A 26 15.03 9.94 5.05
C ARG A 26 14.05 8.82 4.67
N SER A 27 13.04 8.59 5.51
CA SER A 27 11.88 7.76 5.20
C SER A 27 11.24 8.21 3.88
N LYS A 28 10.96 7.26 2.98
CA LYS A 28 10.35 7.51 1.65
C LYS A 28 8.83 7.68 1.69
N SER A 29 8.20 7.56 2.85
CA SER A 29 6.77 7.84 3.02
C SER A 29 6.57 9.35 3.19
N GLN A 30 5.86 10.00 2.27
CA GLN A 30 5.49 11.41 2.38
C GLN A 30 4.59 11.71 3.61
N HIS A 31 4.06 10.67 4.26
CA HIS A 31 3.13 10.75 5.40
C HIS A 31 3.75 10.23 6.70
N SER A 32 5.07 10.01 6.76
CA SER A 32 5.75 9.58 7.99
C SER A 32 5.95 10.78 8.93
N ILE A 33 5.77 10.57 10.25
CA ILE A 33 6.15 11.54 11.29
C ILE A 33 7.55 12.11 11.03
N MET A 34 8.50 11.24 10.68
CA MET A 34 9.88 11.66 10.40
C MET A 34 9.97 12.61 9.20
N HIS A 35 9.17 12.38 8.15
CA HIS A 35 9.14 13.26 6.99
C HIS A 35 8.60 14.65 7.37
N ARG A 36 7.48 14.70 8.10
CA ARG A 36 6.90 15.94 8.61
C ARG A 36 7.85 16.69 9.54
N HIS A 37 8.49 15.96 10.45
CA HIS A 37 9.48 16.55 11.34
C HIS A 37 10.67 17.15 10.58
N TYR A 38 11.19 16.46 9.56
CA TYR A 38 12.24 17.03 8.71
C TYR A 38 11.79 18.25 7.93
N GLN A 39 10.54 18.29 7.44
CA GLN A 39 9.98 19.48 6.80
C GLN A 39 9.96 20.65 7.78
N LYS A 40 9.47 20.45 9.01
CA LYS A 40 9.46 21.47 10.07
C LYS A 40 10.88 21.96 10.40
N LEU A 41 11.86 21.06 10.52
CA LEU A 41 13.26 21.46 10.73
C LEU A 41 13.84 22.27 9.56
N ASP A 42 13.49 21.93 8.32
CA ASP A 42 13.91 22.71 7.15
C ASP A 42 13.18 24.07 7.08
N GLU A 43 11.94 24.18 7.59
CA GLU A 43 11.26 25.47 7.80
C GLU A 43 11.98 26.35 8.83
N PHE A 44 12.40 25.79 9.98
CA PHE A 44 13.13 26.54 11.02
C PHE A 44 14.47 27.07 10.52
N LYS A 45 15.20 26.30 9.70
CA LYS A 45 16.46 26.76 9.07
C LYS A 45 16.27 27.98 8.18
N ASN A 46 15.09 28.15 7.56
CA ASN A 46 14.76 29.27 6.69
C ASN A 46 14.17 30.47 7.46
N LYS A 47 14.70 30.75 8.66
CA LYS A 47 14.28 31.87 9.53
C LYS A 47 14.15 33.20 8.79
N THR A 48 15.12 33.54 7.94
CA THR A 48 15.11 34.80 7.15
C THR A 48 13.92 34.88 6.20
N GLN A 49 13.53 33.77 5.58
CA GLN A 49 12.39 33.73 4.67
C GLN A 49 11.07 33.85 5.45
N ARG A 50 10.95 33.15 6.58
CA ARG A 50 9.77 33.24 7.48
C ARG A 50 9.54 34.66 7.98
N LEU A 51 10.61 35.32 8.44
CA LEU A 51 10.56 36.73 8.86
C LEU A 51 10.21 37.66 7.70
N SER A 52 10.74 37.43 6.49
CA SER A 52 10.41 38.23 5.31
C SER A 52 8.94 38.12 4.90
N THR A 53 8.35 36.92 4.98
CA THR A 53 6.91 36.73 4.73
C THR A 53 6.05 37.43 5.77
N LEU A 54 6.42 37.36 7.06
CA LEU A 54 5.69 38.05 8.13
C LEU A 54 5.80 39.56 8.00
N GLN A 55 6.98 40.10 7.67
CA GLN A 55 7.17 41.52 7.40
C GLN A 55 6.32 42.00 6.22
N THR A 56 6.14 41.17 5.19
CA THR A 56 5.27 41.50 4.06
C THR A 56 3.80 41.50 4.45
N LYS A 57 3.36 40.51 5.24
CA LYS A 57 2.00 40.46 5.82
C LYS A 57 1.75 41.69 6.70
N LEU A 58 2.66 42.01 7.61
CA LEU A 58 2.59 43.16 8.51
C LEU A 58 2.44 44.48 7.73
N LYS A 59 3.26 44.70 6.69
CA LYS A 59 3.14 45.88 5.81
C LYS A 59 1.80 45.94 5.06
N ASN A 60 1.23 44.81 4.67
CA ASN A 60 -0.06 44.78 3.99
C ASN A 60 -1.21 45.09 4.96
N THR A 61 -1.19 44.49 6.15
CA THR A 61 -2.18 44.74 7.21
C THR A 61 -2.12 46.19 7.69
N GLU A 62 -0.93 46.77 7.83
CA GLU A 62 -0.75 48.21 8.15
C GLU A 62 -1.36 49.12 7.07
N LYS A 63 -1.14 48.81 5.78
CA LYS A 63 -1.76 49.58 4.67
C LYS A 63 -3.28 49.45 4.63
N GLU A 64 -3.82 48.28 4.95
CA GLU A 64 -5.27 48.07 5.07
C GLU A 64 -5.84 48.88 6.22
N LEU A 65 -5.16 48.89 7.37
CA LEU A 65 -5.56 49.69 8.52
C LEU A 65 -5.56 51.20 8.21
N GLU A 66 -4.53 51.68 7.50
CA GLU A 66 -4.49 53.08 7.04
C GLU A 66 -5.64 53.42 6.09
N ARG A 67 -6.05 52.49 5.20
CA ARG A 67 -7.21 52.67 4.32
C ARG A 67 -8.51 52.71 5.12
N LEU A 68 -8.68 51.83 6.11
CA LEU A 68 -9.85 51.82 6.99
C LEU A 68 -9.95 53.11 7.80
N HIS A 69 -8.82 53.61 8.33
CA HIS A 69 -8.77 54.90 9.03
C HIS A 69 -9.14 56.07 8.10
N LYS A 70 -8.63 56.09 6.87
CA LYS A 70 -9.03 57.11 5.86
C LYS A 70 -10.51 57.03 5.51
N ASN A 71 -11.05 55.83 5.34
CA ASN A 71 -12.46 55.61 5.06
C ASN A 71 -13.34 56.08 6.23
N LYS A 72 -12.92 55.80 7.48
CA LYS A 72 -13.58 56.32 8.68
C LYS A 72 -13.63 57.85 8.69
N SER A 73 -12.51 58.51 8.41
CA SER A 73 -12.45 59.98 8.34
C SER A 73 -13.34 60.56 7.23
N LEU A 74 -13.45 59.88 6.08
CA LEU A 74 -14.32 60.31 4.96
C LEU A 74 -15.81 60.09 5.26
N GLN A 75 -16.16 59.02 5.99
CA GLN A 75 -17.56 58.70 6.32
C GLN A 75 -18.10 59.50 7.51
N GLN A 76 -17.25 59.88 8.48
CA GLN A 76 -17.62 60.79 9.57
C GLN A 76 -18.08 62.18 9.09
N ILE A 77 -17.68 62.59 7.88
CA ILE A 77 -18.14 63.84 7.24
C ILE A 77 -19.59 63.70 6.72
N ASN A 78 -20.04 62.48 6.41
CA ASN A 78 -21.31 62.24 5.70
C ASN A 78 -22.42 61.58 6.55
N ASN A 79 -22.11 60.84 7.64
CA ASN A 79 -23.15 60.30 8.55
C ASN A 79 -22.56 59.87 9.92
N PRO A 80 -23.22 60.12 11.08
CA PRO A 80 -22.60 59.90 12.42
C PRO A 80 -22.73 58.49 13.00
N SER A 81 -23.44 57.56 12.35
CA SER A 81 -23.65 56.19 12.86
C SER A 81 -22.60 55.24 12.24
N VAL A 82 -21.51 54.98 12.96
CA VAL A 82 -20.34 54.23 12.47
C VAL A 82 -19.93 53.15 13.47
N ASP A 83 -20.76 52.13 13.67
CA ASP A 83 -20.40 50.99 14.55
C ASP A 83 -19.60 49.88 13.82
N GLY A 84 -19.88 49.63 12.53
CA GLY A 84 -19.26 48.52 11.79
C GLY A 84 -17.78 48.70 11.44
N ILE A 85 -17.35 49.92 11.09
CA ILE A 85 -15.94 50.20 10.74
C ILE A 85 -15.05 50.15 11.97
N ASP A 86 -15.58 50.50 13.14
CA ASP A 86 -14.82 50.46 14.38
C ASP A 86 -14.54 49.03 14.84
N GLU A 87 -15.44 48.10 14.53
CA GLU A 87 -15.21 46.67 14.73
C GLU A 87 -14.17 46.10 13.76
N GLU A 88 -14.22 46.48 12.49
CA GLU A 88 -13.20 46.09 11.50
C GLU A 88 -11.80 46.62 11.87
N ILE A 89 -11.69 47.87 12.34
CA ILE A 89 -10.43 48.43 12.82
C ILE A 89 -9.92 47.65 14.04
N ARG A 90 -10.77 47.33 15.01
CA ARG A 90 -10.37 46.53 16.19
C ARG A 90 -9.86 45.15 15.79
N ASN A 91 -10.57 44.46 14.90
CA ASN A 91 -10.15 43.14 14.42
C ASN A 91 -8.79 43.19 13.70
N LYS A 92 -8.57 44.21 12.87
CA LYS A 92 -7.29 44.42 12.19
C LYS A 92 -6.15 44.84 13.14
N GLN A 93 -6.45 45.57 14.21
CA GLN A 93 -5.48 45.87 15.27
C GLN A 93 -5.05 44.61 16.02
N GLN A 94 -6.00 43.73 16.35
CA GLN A 94 -5.71 42.43 16.97
C GLN A 94 -4.89 41.52 16.04
N GLU A 95 -5.20 41.50 14.74
CA GLU A 95 -4.41 40.78 13.74
C GLU A 95 -2.97 41.32 13.66
N LEU A 96 -2.78 42.63 13.77
CA LEU A 96 -1.46 43.26 13.77
C LEU A 96 -0.64 42.89 15.01
N GLU A 97 -1.31 42.85 16.17
CA GLU A 97 -0.68 42.48 17.43
C GLU A 97 -0.28 40.99 17.45
N SER A 98 -1.11 40.10 16.89
CA SER A 98 -0.77 38.67 16.77
C SER A 98 0.42 38.43 15.83
N ILE A 99 0.47 39.12 14.68
CA ILE A 99 1.61 39.03 13.74
C ILE A 99 2.91 39.54 14.40
N ARG A 100 2.83 40.61 15.19
CA ARG A 100 4.00 41.15 15.93
C ARG A 100 4.48 40.19 17.01
N GLN A 101 3.57 39.54 17.73
CA GLN A 101 3.91 38.51 18.71
C GLN A 101 4.59 37.31 18.01
N GLU A 102 4.03 36.83 16.90
CA GLU A 102 4.62 35.73 16.11
C GLU A 102 6.04 36.08 15.63
N GLN A 103 6.24 37.32 15.15
CA GLN A 103 7.56 37.79 14.76
C GLN A 103 8.56 37.77 15.93
N SER A 104 8.16 38.22 17.11
CA SER A 104 9.01 38.21 18.32
C SER A 104 9.39 36.79 18.76
N VAL A 105 8.46 35.84 18.67
CA VAL A 105 8.71 34.43 18.98
C VAL A 105 9.71 33.81 17.99
N ILE A 106 9.56 34.09 16.69
CA ILE A 106 10.50 33.59 15.66
C ILE A 106 11.88 34.25 15.81
N GLU A 107 11.92 35.55 16.14
CA GLU A 107 13.18 36.27 16.36
C GLU A 107 13.95 35.70 17.56
N SER A 108 13.26 35.39 18.66
CA SER A 108 13.86 34.73 19.83
C SER A 108 14.23 33.26 19.58
N GLY A 109 13.62 32.60 18.59
CA GLY A 109 13.81 31.17 18.33
C GLY A 109 13.08 30.26 19.33
N ASN A 110 12.19 30.83 20.14
CA ASN A 110 11.40 30.09 21.11
C ASN A 110 10.43 29.09 20.43
N ASP A 111 10.00 29.38 19.19
CA ASP A 111 9.18 28.47 18.39
C ASP A 111 9.91 27.15 18.07
N GLU A 112 11.17 27.23 17.66
CA GLU A 112 11.99 26.05 17.38
C GLU A 112 12.25 25.24 18.66
N ILE A 113 12.55 25.92 19.77
CA ILE A 113 12.82 25.27 21.06
C ILE A 113 11.57 24.55 21.58
N ASP A 114 10.41 25.22 21.61
CA ASP A 114 9.15 24.62 22.07
C ASP A 114 8.76 23.41 21.22
N TYR A 115 8.90 23.54 19.89
CA TYR A 115 8.66 22.44 18.98
C TYR A 115 9.60 21.25 19.23
N LEU A 116 10.90 21.49 19.39
CA LEU A 116 11.88 20.42 19.63
C LEU A 116 11.59 19.71 20.96
N LEU A 117 11.29 20.44 22.02
CA LEU A 117 10.99 19.85 23.33
C LEU A 117 9.76 18.94 23.27
N LYS A 118 8.70 19.38 22.60
CA LYS A 118 7.46 18.59 22.46
C LYS A 118 7.63 17.41 21.50
N SER A 119 8.26 17.64 20.34
CA SER A 119 8.38 16.62 19.29
C SER A 119 9.40 15.52 19.63
N THR A 120 10.45 15.81 20.41
CA THR A 120 11.51 14.83 20.72
C THR A 120 10.96 13.57 21.38
N ILE A 121 10.00 13.70 22.29
CA ILE A 121 9.43 12.56 23.02
C ILE A 121 8.67 11.63 22.05
N LEU A 122 7.83 12.20 21.20
CA LEU A 122 7.03 11.46 20.22
C LEU A 122 7.93 10.78 19.19
N ILE A 123 8.96 11.49 18.71
CA ILE A 123 9.88 11.00 17.71
C ILE A 123 10.78 9.90 18.26
N ALA A 124 11.30 10.06 19.48
CA ALA A 124 12.13 9.03 20.11
C ALA A 124 11.37 7.71 20.24
N LYS A 125 10.13 7.75 20.74
CA LYS A 125 9.25 6.57 20.81
C LYS A 125 8.98 5.98 19.43
N PHE A 126 8.69 6.82 18.43
CA PHE A 126 8.44 6.34 17.07
C PHE A 126 9.65 5.64 16.47
N VAL A 127 10.86 6.17 16.68
CA VAL A 127 12.11 5.57 16.20
C VAL A 127 12.37 4.23 16.87
N GLU A 128 12.16 4.13 18.19
CA GLU A 128 12.28 2.87 18.94
C GLU A 128 11.35 1.78 18.36
N TYR A 129 10.08 2.12 18.13
CA TYR A 129 9.13 1.20 17.51
C TYR A 129 9.49 0.84 16.06
N ASP A 130 10.01 1.79 15.26
CA ASP A 130 10.45 1.54 13.89
C ASP A 130 11.68 0.62 13.82
N GLU A 131 12.59 0.71 14.78
CA GLU A 131 13.73 -0.20 14.91
C GLU A 131 13.28 -1.60 15.32
N ARG A 132 12.37 -1.70 16.30
CA ARG A 132 11.83 -2.99 16.75
C ARG A 132 11.03 -3.70 15.66
N GLU A 133 10.20 -2.98 14.92
CA GLU A 133 9.46 -3.50 13.76
C GLU A 133 10.42 -4.11 12.72
N LYS A 134 11.52 -3.41 12.39
CA LYS A 134 12.53 -3.91 11.44
C LYS A 134 13.22 -5.18 11.92
N GLN A 135 13.44 -5.33 13.22
CA GLN A 135 14.04 -6.54 13.79
C GLN A 135 13.08 -7.72 13.63
N LEU A 136 11.80 -7.52 13.94
CA LEU A 136 10.76 -8.56 13.81
C LEU A 136 10.55 -8.98 12.35
N LEU A 137 10.55 -8.02 11.42
CA LEU A 137 10.40 -8.28 9.98
C LEU A 137 11.58 -9.03 9.34
N GLN A 138 12.75 -9.08 9.99
CA GLN A 138 13.92 -9.82 9.50
C GLN A 138 13.89 -11.31 9.88
N LEU A 139 12.96 -11.73 10.73
CA LEU A 139 12.83 -13.12 11.15
C LEU A 139 12.13 -13.94 10.06
N GLU A 140 12.77 -15.01 9.59
CA GLU A 140 12.23 -15.86 8.51
C GLU A 140 11.02 -16.71 8.97
N ASN A 141 10.90 -16.97 10.27
CA ASN A 141 9.77 -17.68 10.89
C ASN A 141 9.33 -16.92 12.14
N ALA A 142 8.33 -16.04 12.00
CA ALA A 142 7.76 -15.33 13.14
C ALA A 142 6.84 -16.27 13.95
N THR A 143 6.98 -16.26 15.28
CA THR A 143 6.01 -16.92 16.19
C THR A 143 4.72 -16.10 16.27
N ASN A 144 3.61 -16.71 16.72
CA ASN A 144 2.35 -15.99 16.93
C ASN A 144 2.53 -14.79 17.88
N GLU A 145 3.35 -14.95 18.94
CA GLU A 145 3.69 -13.87 19.88
C GLU A 145 4.41 -12.70 19.18
N GLN A 146 5.28 -12.97 18.22
CA GLN A 146 5.99 -11.95 17.45
C GLN A 146 5.08 -11.23 16.44
N ILE A 147 4.06 -11.93 15.94
CA ILE A 147 3.03 -11.34 15.08
C ILE A 147 2.13 -10.41 15.91
N ASP A 148 1.73 -10.82 17.11
CA ASP A 148 0.96 -9.98 18.05
C ASP A 148 1.77 -8.75 18.49
N GLU A 149 3.07 -8.91 18.74
CA GLU A 149 3.99 -7.80 19.00
C GLU A 149 4.04 -6.83 17.82
N LEU A 150 4.14 -7.33 16.59
CA LEU A 150 4.18 -6.53 15.38
C LEU A 150 2.88 -5.73 15.17
N ASN A 151 1.72 -6.34 15.44
CA ASN A 151 0.42 -5.68 15.44
C ASN A 151 0.34 -4.56 16.49
N SER A 152 0.80 -4.84 17.71
CA SER A 152 0.87 -3.85 18.79
C SER A 152 1.75 -2.66 18.42
N ILE A 153 2.94 -2.91 17.86
CA ILE A 153 3.86 -1.87 17.37
C ILE A 153 3.20 -1.02 16.28
N ALA A 154 2.50 -1.66 15.33
CA ALA A 154 1.81 -0.92 14.27
C ALA A 154 0.71 -0.01 14.83
N PHE A 155 -0.05 -0.48 15.83
CA PHE A 155 -1.07 0.29 16.52
C PHE A 155 -0.48 1.50 17.26
N GLU A 156 0.57 1.30 18.05
CA GLU A 156 1.26 2.36 18.79
C GLU A 156 1.89 3.40 17.86
N LYS A 157 2.53 2.97 16.76
CA LYS A 157 3.06 3.90 15.73
C LYS A 157 1.96 4.76 15.11
N ALA A 158 0.78 4.20 14.90
CA ALA A 158 -0.35 4.95 14.38
C ALA A 158 -0.88 5.98 15.39
N ASN A 159 -0.95 5.63 16.68
CA ASN A 159 -1.32 6.57 17.75
C ASN A 159 -0.31 7.71 17.88
N LEU A 160 0.99 7.40 17.90
CA LEU A 160 2.05 8.41 17.91
C LEU A 160 1.98 9.35 16.70
N THR A 161 1.55 8.82 15.55
CA THR A 161 1.35 9.64 14.34
C THR A 161 0.18 10.59 14.51
N ASP A 162 -0.92 10.09 15.05
CA ASP A 162 -2.11 10.88 15.34
C ASP A 162 -1.84 11.99 16.38
N ASP A 163 -1.15 11.65 17.47
CA ASP A 163 -0.70 12.58 18.51
C ASP A 163 0.19 13.70 17.92
N TYR A 164 1.15 13.32 17.08
CA TYR A 164 2.05 14.27 16.43
C TYR A 164 1.28 15.22 15.50
N LEU A 165 0.39 14.71 14.66
CA LEU A 165 -0.38 15.53 13.74
C LEU A 165 -1.35 16.46 14.48
N THR A 166 -2.00 15.96 15.54
CA THR A 166 -2.90 16.75 16.39
C THR A 166 -2.16 17.90 17.10
N GLN A 167 -0.89 17.69 17.48
CA GLN A 167 -0.10 18.72 18.16
C GLN A 167 0.52 19.76 17.22
N PHE A 168 0.84 19.40 15.98
CA PHE A 168 1.68 20.24 15.11
C PHE A 168 1.05 20.62 13.76
N GLU A 169 -0.12 20.09 13.41
CA GLU A 169 -0.87 20.46 12.21
C GLU A 169 -2.25 21.06 12.57
N ASP A 170 -2.39 22.38 12.38
CA ASP A 170 -3.59 23.14 12.77
C ASP A 170 -4.88 22.69 12.08
N ASN A 171 -4.77 22.04 10.91
CA ASN A 171 -5.91 21.56 10.12
C ASN A 171 -6.17 20.05 10.27
N TYR A 172 -5.44 19.37 11.16
CA TYR A 172 -5.61 17.94 11.36
C TYR A 172 -6.73 17.66 12.37
N VAL A 173 -7.69 16.83 11.99
CA VAL A 173 -8.75 16.34 12.86
C VAL A 173 -8.55 14.85 13.04
N SER A 174 -8.20 14.43 14.26
CA SER A 174 -8.12 13.02 14.58
C SER A 174 -9.50 12.39 14.50
N THR A 175 -9.64 11.36 13.66
CA THR A 175 -10.83 10.50 13.65
C THR A 175 -10.78 9.42 14.72
N ARG A 176 -9.63 9.21 15.38
CA ARG A 176 -9.46 8.21 16.45
C ARG A 176 -9.89 8.74 17.81
N HIS A 177 -9.65 10.03 18.08
CA HIS A 177 -10.07 10.70 19.31
C HIS A 177 -11.53 11.21 19.27
N MET A 178 -12.24 11.10 18.13
CA MET A 178 -13.66 11.44 18.05
C MET A 178 -14.56 10.49 18.86
N PHE A 179 -14.09 9.27 19.15
CA PHE A 179 -14.76 8.33 20.05
C PHE A 179 -14.30 8.54 21.49
N ASP A 180 -14.40 9.78 21.97
CA ASP A 180 -14.19 10.05 23.39
C ASP A 180 -15.36 9.47 24.18
N MET A 181 -15.06 8.88 25.34
CA MET A 181 -15.92 8.04 26.19
C MET A 181 -17.17 8.75 26.76
N ASN A 182 -17.45 9.97 26.33
CA ASN A 182 -18.54 10.83 26.80
C ASN A 182 -19.89 10.56 26.11
N LEU A 183 -19.96 9.67 25.12
CA LEU A 183 -21.23 9.25 24.49
C LEU A 183 -22.00 8.20 25.31
N SER A 184 -21.44 7.72 26.42
CA SER A 184 -22.02 6.63 27.22
C SER A 184 -23.12 7.09 28.18
N PHE A 185 -23.12 8.36 28.62
CA PHE A 185 -24.04 8.88 29.63
C PHE A 185 -24.82 10.09 29.13
N CYS A 186 -26.11 10.15 29.47
CA CYS A 186 -26.93 11.33 29.25
C CYS A 186 -26.43 12.49 30.12
N VAL A 187 -26.14 13.65 29.52
CA VAL A 187 -25.68 14.85 30.24
C VAL A 187 -26.72 15.31 31.27
N ASP A 188 -28.01 15.13 30.96
CA ASP A 188 -29.12 15.60 31.79
C ASP A 188 -29.50 14.62 32.91
N CYS A 189 -29.34 13.31 32.68
CA CYS A 189 -29.82 12.27 33.60
C CYS A 189 -28.71 11.41 34.22
N GLN A 190 -27.47 11.51 33.72
CA GLN A 190 -26.34 10.64 34.07
C GLN A 190 -26.61 9.13 33.94
N GLU A 191 -27.67 8.76 33.22
CA GLU A 191 -27.99 7.37 32.91
C GLU A 191 -27.41 6.96 31.56
N ASN A 192 -27.15 5.65 31.41
CA ASN A 192 -26.65 5.09 30.17
C ASN A 192 -27.67 5.22 29.05
N PHE A 193 -27.20 5.64 27.87
CA PHE A 193 -28.01 5.59 26.66
C PHE A 193 -28.28 4.14 26.23
N GLN A 194 -29.47 3.88 25.69
CA GLN A 194 -29.86 2.61 25.09
C GLN A 194 -29.89 2.73 23.56
N MET A 195 -29.45 1.70 22.84
CA MET A 195 -29.48 1.67 21.38
C MET A 195 -30.88 1.27 20.87
N ASP A 196 -31.50 2.13 20.06
CA ASP A 196 -32.72 1.81 19.31
C ASP A 196 -32.65 2.41 17.90
N GLY A 197 -32.71 1.55 16.86
CA GLY A 197 -32.78 1.97 15.45
C GLY A 197 -31.67 2.92 14.96
N GLY A 198 -30.43 2.77 15.43
CA GLY A 198 -29.32 3.66 15.08
C GLY A 198 -29.25 4.94 15.92
N PHE A 199 -30.07 5.07 16.97
CA PHE A 199 -30.03 6.16 17.93
C PHE A 199 -29.65 5.67 19.32
N LEU A 200 -28.89 6.49 20.04
CA LEU A 200 -28.68 6.36 21.48
C LEU A 200 -29.77 7.16 22.20
N VAL A 201 -30.72 6.49 22.84
CA VAL A 201 -31.89 7.09 23.50
C VAL A 201 -31.77 6.94 25.01
N CYS A 202 -31.91 8.04 25.75
CA CYS A 202 -31.93 8.00 27.20
C CYS A 202 -33.29 7.48 27.66
N PRO A 203 -33.36 6.39 28.46
CA PRO A 203 -34.62 5.82 28.91
C PRO A 203 -35.40 6.76 29.86
N SER A 204 -34.70 7.67 30.55
CA SER A 204 -35.30 8.55 31.56
C SER A 204 -35.83 9.87 31.00
N CYS A 205 -35.12 10.53 30.09
CA CYS A 205 -35.54 11.84 29.52
C CYS A 205 -35.90 11.81 28.04
N GLY A 206 -35.67 10.69 27.34
CA GLY A 206 -35.95 10.56 25.92
C GLY A 206 -35.00 11.36 25.01
N ASN A 207 -33.92 11.94 25.56
CA ASN A 207 -32.90 12.61 24.76
C ASN A 207 -32.24 11.59 23.83
N CYS A 208 -32.08 11.93 22.54
CA CYS A 208 -31.61 11.01 21.50
C CYS A 208 -30.41 11.58 20.76
N ILE A 209 -29.32 10.80 20.70
CA ILE A 209 -28.12 11.13 19.93
C ILE A 209 -28.12 10.24 18.68
N ASN A 210 -27.98 10.87 17.52
CA ASN A 210 -27.85 10.16 16.25
C ASN A 210 -26.47 9.49 16.19
N THR A 211 -26.45 8.17 16.06
CA THR A 211 -25.21 7.42 15.82
C THR A 211 -25.21 6.90 14.39
N VAL A 212 -24.09 7.04 13.70
CA VAL A 212 -23.92 6.40 12.39
C VAL A 212 -23.95 4.91 12.64
N ASP A 213 -24.99 4.24 12.14
CA ASP A 213 -25.20 2.80 12.21
C ASP A 213 -24.01 2.10 11.51
N GLN A 214 -22.94 1.86 12.26
CA GLN A 214 -21.82 1.08 11.78
C GLN A 214 -22.21 -0.38 12.00
N THR A 215 -22.43 -1.08 10.89
CA THR A 215 -22.44 -2.55 10.85
C THR A 215 -21.32 -3.07 11.75
N THR A 216 -21.63 -3.99 12.67
CA THR A 216 -20.62 -4.65 13.52
C THR A 216 -19.52 -5.37 12.72
N ASP A 217 -19.74 -5.54 11.42
CA ASP A 217 -18.73 -5.95 10.47
C ASP A 217 -17.77 -4.80 10.15
N LEU A 218 -16.51 -4.95 10.58
CA LEU A 218 -15.41 -4.09 10.16
C LEU A 218 -15.37 -4.01 8.63
N SER A 219 -15.31 -2.81 8.07
CA SER A 219 -15.03 -2.61 6.65
C SER A 219 -13.70 -3.28 6.28
N PHE A 220 -13.53 -3.69 5.04
CA PHE A 220 -12.26 -4.26 4.54
C PHE A 220 -11.04 -3.32 4.80
N LYS A 221 -11.27 -2.00 4.82
CA LYS A 221 -10.24 -1.02 5.20
C LYS A 221 -9.92 -1.06 6.69
N ASP A 222 -10.92 -1.25 7.54
CA ASP A 222 -10.76 -1.33 8.99
C ASP A 222 -10.14 -2.68 9.39
N MET A 223 -10.45 -3.75 8.66
CA MET A 223 -9.79 -5.05 8.80
C MET A 223 -8.30 -4.99 8.43
N GLN A 224 -7.90 -4.19 7.42
CA GLN A 224 -6.49 -3.92 7.12
C GLN A 224 -5.78 -3.08 8.19
N ASN A 225 -6.51 -2.26 8.94
CA ASN A 225 -5.95 -1.52 10.06
C ASN A 225 -5.76 -2.40 11.30
N TYR A 226 -6.48 -3.53 11.40
CA TYR A 226 -6.44 -4.45 12.53
C TYR A 226 -5.43 -5.59 12.35
N ASP A 227 -5.24 -6.08 11.12
CA ASP A 227 -4.29 -7.12 10.77
C ASP A 227 -3.10 -6.48 10.02
N TYR A 228 -1.99 -6.22 10.73
CA TYR A 228 -0.78 -5.71 10.11
C TYR A 228 -0.20 -6.80 9.20
N ARG A 229 -0.54 -6.74 7.92
CA ARG A 229 0.17 -7.47 6.88
C ARG A 229 1.21 -6.53 6.30
N PRO A 230 2.51 -6.73 6.58
CA PRO A 230 3.54 -5.89 5.99
C PRO A 230 3.33 -5.89 4.47
N GLN A 231 3.08 -4.70 3.93
CA GLN A 231 2.40 -4.50 2.65
C GLN A 231 3.16 -5.08 1.44
N PHE A 232 4.38 -5.60 1.64
CA PHE A 232 5.26 -6.12 0.59
C PHE A 232 6.25 -7.19 1.10
N THR A 233 5.88 -8.09 2.01
CA THR A 233 6.68 -9.32 2.16
C THR A 233 6.42 -10.20 0.94
N TYR A 234 7.47 -10.50 0.17
CA TYR A 234 7.44 -11.46 -0.94
C TYR A 234 7.22 -12.85 -0.35
N ASP A 235 5.99 -13.16 0.06
CA ASP A 235 5.65 -14.49 0.54
C ASP A 235 5.48 -15.42 -0.67
N LYS A 236 6.33 -16.44 -0.72
CA LYS A 236 6.33 -17.45 -1.78
C LYS A 236 4.98 -18.17 -1.85
N ARG A 237 4.29 -18.34 -0.71
CA ARG A 237 2.96 -18.96 -0.66
C ARG A 237 1.91 -18.08 -1.32
N CYS A 238 1.91 -16.77 -1.07
CA CYS A 238 0.98 -15.84 -1.72
C CYS A 238 1.10 -15.90 -3.25
N HIS A 239 2.32 -15.94 -3.79
CA HIS A 239 2.51 -16.07 -5.23
C HIS A 239 2.00 -17.38 -5.81
N LEU A 240 2.15 -18.50 -5.10
CA LEU A 240 1.53 -19.77 -5.52
C LEU A 240 0.01 -19.62 -5.57
N GLU A 241 -0.59 -19.01 -4.55
CA GLU A 241 -2.04 -18.79 -4.51
C GLU A 241 -2.54 -17.90 -5.65
N ASP A 242 -1.79 -16.85 -6.00
CA ASP A 242 -2.11 -16.00 -7.15
C ASP A 242 -2.12 -16.79 -8.45
N TRP A 243 -1.14 -17.69 -8.66
CA TRP A 243 -1.10 -18.58 -9.81
C TRP A 243 -2.31 -19.52 -9.86
N LEU A 244 -2.72 -20.08 -8.73
CA LEU A 244 -3.91 -20.95 -8.66
C LEU A 244 -5.21 -20.16 -8.92
N ARG A 245 -5.33 -18.92 -8.41
CA ARG A 245 -6.47 -18.02 -8.67
C ARG A 245 -6.58 -17.66 -10.15
N ARG A 246 -5.45 -17.32 -10.80
CA ARG A 246 -5.36 -17.06 -12.25
C ARG A 246 -5.83 -18.26 -13.06
N PHE A 247 -5.34 -19.45 -12.71
CA PHE A 247 -5.69 -20.69 -13.38
C PHE A 247 -7.19 -21.02 -13.27
N GLY A 248 -7.78 -20.82 -12.09
CA GLY A 248 -9.21 -21.02 -11.86
C GLY A 248 -10.11 -19.87 -12.34
N ALA A 249 -9.54 -18.83 -12.95
CA ALA A 249 -10.23 -17.57 -13.28
C ALA A 249 -11.00 -16.96 -12.08
N LYS A 250 -10.52 -17.17 -10.85
CA LYS A 250 -11.08 -16.62 -9.59
C LYS A 250 -10.53 -15.22 -9.31
N GLU A 251 -10.23 -14.46 -10.36
CA GLU A 251 -9.71 -13.11 -10.26
C GLU A 251 -10.86 -12.12 -10.09
N HIS A 252 -10.70 -11.10 -9.25
CA HIS A 252 -11.74 -10.09 -9.02
C HIS A 252 -11.95 -9.12 -10.19
N LYS A 253 -11.22 -9.30 -11.31
CA LYS A 253 -11.27 -8.39 -12.46
C LYS A 253 -12.32 -8.86 -13.47
N THR A 254 -13.36 -8.07 -13.64
CA THR A 254 -14.35 -8.25 -14.70
C THR A 254 -13.76 -7.80 -16.04
N ILE A 255 -13.75 -8.71 -17.02
CA ILE A 255 -13.23 -8.41 -18.37
C ILE A 255 -14.38 -7.89 -19.23
N PRO A 256 -14.34 -6.63 -19.72
CA PRO A 256 -15.38 -6.07 -20.58
C PRO A 256 -15.48 -6.83 -21.92
N GLN A 257 -16.70 -6.90 -22.48
CA GLN A 257 -16.94 -7.57 -23.76
C GLN A 257 -16.12 -6.94 -24.90
N GLU A 258 -15.95 -5.62 -24.90
CA GLU A 258 -15.14 -4.90 -25.89
C GLU A 258 -13.70 -5.42 -26.02
N ILE A 259 -13.11 -5.88 -24.90
CA ILE A 259 -11.75 -6.43 -24.89
C ILE A 259 -11.74 -7.78 -25.60
N LEU A 260 -12.74 -8.62 -25.35
CA LEU A 260 -12.88 -9.92 -26.01
C LEU A 260 -13.06 -9.74 -27.52
N ASP A 261 -13.91 -8.80 -27.93
CA ASP A 261 -14.20 -8.51 -29.33
C ASP A 261 -12.94 -8.02 -30.07
N LYS A 262 -12.14 -7.15 -29.43
CA LYS A 262 -10.83 -6.70 -29.99
C LYS A 262 -9.86 -7.87 -30.18
N VAL A 263 -9.80 -8.81 -29.23
CA VAL A 263 -8.94 -10.00 -29.33
C VAL A 263 -9.42 -10.94 -30.44
N ILE A 264 -10.74 -11.14 -30.58
CA ILE A 264 -11.34 -11.93 -31.66
C ILE A 264 -11.01 -11.30 -33.03
N LEU A 265 -11.12 -9.97 -33.14
CA LEU A 265 -10.82 -9.24 -34.37
C LEU A 265 -9.35 -9.40 -34.77
N GLU A 266 -8.41 -9.36 -33.81
CA GLU A 266 -6.99 -9.64 -34.09
C GLU A 266 -6.75 -11.10 -34.52
N ALA A 267 -7.44 -12.07 -33.92
CA ALA A 267 -7.36 -13.47 -34.34
C ALA A 267 -7.91 -13.67 -35.77
N GLN A 268 -8.99 -12.98 -36.12
CA GLN A 268 -9.57 -12.98 -37.47
C GLN A 268 -8.63 -12.37 -38.52
N LYS A 269 -7.89 -11.31 -38.17
CA LYS A 269 -6.86 -10.73 -39.05
C LYS A 269 -5.77 -11.74 -39.44
N GLU A 270 -5.44 -12.67 -38.55
CA GLU A 270 -4.50 -13.78 -38.81
C GLU A 270 -5.16 -15.01 -39.49
N ARG A 271 -6.43 -14.90 -39.89
CA ARG A 271 -7.23 -15.98 -40.52
C ARG A 271 -7.38 -17.24 -39.65
N ILE A 272 -7.32 -17.09 -38.33
CA ILE A 272 -7.61 -18.19 -37.40
C ILE A 272 -9.12 -18.41 -37.38
N ARG A 273 -9.58 -19.52 -37.98
CA ARG A 273 -11.01 -19.90 -37.99
C ARG A 273 -11.42 -20.61 -36.70
N ASP A 274 -10.52 -21.43 -36.15
CA ASP A 274 -10.75 -22.16 -34.91
C ASP A 274 -10.15 -21.40 -33.72
N LEU A 275 -11.00 -20.68 -32.99
CA LEU A 275 -10.63 -19.96 -31.77
C LEU A 275 -10.13 -20.91 -30.66
N ASN A 276 -10.49 -22.19 -30.74
CA ASN A 276 -10.01 -23.25 -29.86
C ASN A 276 -8.48 -23.49 -29.94
N LEU A 277 -7.82 -23.03 -31.00
CA LEU A 277 -6.37 -23.13 -31.20
C LEU A 277 -5.59 -21.89 -30.72
N LEU A 278 -6.27 -20.96 -30.05
CA LEU A 278 -5.62 -19.79 -29.44
C LEU A 278 -4.80 -20.23 -28.23
N SER A 279 -3.48 -20.13 -28.35
CA SER A 279 -2.55 -20.31 -27.24
C SER A 279 -2.41 -19.02 -26.42
N GLU A 280 -2.01 -19.16 -25.16
CA GLU A 280 -1.71 -18.02 -24.27
C GLU A 280 -0.70 -17.04 -24.90
N ASP A 281 0.32 -17.58 -25.57
CA ASP A 281 1.33 -16.78 -26.28
C ASP A 281 0.73 -15.95 -27.43
N LYS A 282 -0.28 -16.46 -28.15
CA LYS A 282 -0.97 -15.71 -29.21
C LYS A 282 -1.81 -14.58 -28.61
N VAL A 283 -2.62 -14.88 -27.60
CA VAL A 283 -3.46 -13.87 -26.93
C VAL A 283 -2.61 -12.78 -26.28
N LYS A 284 -1.48 -13.15 -25.66
CA LYS A 284 -0.51 -12.18 -25.12
C LYS A 284 0.03 -11.23 -26.20
N ARG A 285 0.32 -11.74 -27.40
CA ARG A 285 0.76 -10.91 -28.53
C ARG A 285 -0.34 -9.97 -29.00
N TYR A 286 -1.59 -10.41 -29.06
CA TYR A 286 -2.72 -9.54 -29.41
C TYR A 286 -2.92 -8.43 -28.38
N LEU A 287 -2.94 -8.76 -27.09
CA LEU A 287 -3.07 -7.77 -26.02
C LEU A 287 -1.92 -6.75 -26.04
N LYS A 288 -0.69 -7.19 -26.30
CA LYS A 288 0.46 -6.29 -26.47
C LYS A 288 0.28 -5.32 -27.63
N LYS A 289 -0.20 -5.81 -28.78
CA LYS A 289 -0.44 -4.99 -29.98
C LYS A 289 -1.55 -3.96 -29.77
N LEU A 290 -2.54 -4.31 -28.95
CA LEU A 290 -3.68 -3.45 -28.59
C LEU A 290 -3.37 -2.47 -27.44
N GLY A 291 -2.19 -2.54 -26.82
CA GLY A 291 -1.82 -1.71 -25.66
C GLY A 291 -2.50 -2.15 -24.34
N LEU A 292 -3.09 -3.34 -24.31
CA LEU A 292 -3.90 -3.86 -23.20
C LEU A 292 -3.07 -4.69 -22.21
N ASN A 293 -2.01 -4.09 -21.67
CA ASN A 293 -1.05 -4.77 -20.80
C ASN A 293 -1.66 -5.19 -19.44
N GLU A 294 -2.67 -4.46 -18.99
CA GLU A 294 -3.37 -4.70 -17.73
C GLU A 294 -4.20 -6.00 -17.68
N TYR A 295 -4.35 -6.70 -18.82
CA TYR A 295 -5.08 -7.97 -18.93
C TYR A 295 -4.16 -9.18 -19.13
N TYR A 296 -2.83 -9.01 -18.98
CA TYR A 296 -1.88 -10.11 -19.15
C TYR A 296 -2.07 -11.23 -18.13
N ASP A 297 -2.53 -10.90 -16.93
CA ASP A 297 -2.81 -11.90 -15.91
C ASP A 297 -4.13 -12.64 -16.19
N ASN A 298 -5.04 -12.03 -16.96
CA ASN A 298 -6.36 -12.57 -17.27
C ASN A 298 -6.41 -13.39 -18.58
N ILE A 299 -5.27 -13.73 -19.19
CA ILE A 299 -5.21 -14.38 -20.51
C ILE A 299 -6.03 -15.68 -20.55
N ILE A 300 -5.93 -16.52 -19.51
CA ILE A 300 -6.67 -17.79 -19.41
C ILE A 300 -8.18 -17.52 -19.40
N SER A 301 -8.62 -16.51 -18.64
CA SER A 301 -10.03 -16.10 -18.58
C SER A 301 -10.54 -15.56 -19.92
N ILE A 302 -9.72 -14.78 -20.64
CA ILE A 302 -10.03 -14.29 -22.00
C ILE A 302 -10.22 -15.47 -22.96
N ILE A 303 -9.29 -16.44 -22.97
CA ILE A 303 -9.37 -17.62 -23.83
C ILE A 303 -10.62 -18.45 -23.52
N ASN A 304 -10.92 -18.65 -22.24
CA ASN A 304 -12.09 -19.42 -21.83
C ASN A 304 -13.39 -18.72 -22.24
N ARG A 305 -13.50 -17.40 -22.04
CA ARG A 305 -14.67 -16.62 -22.46
C ARG A 305 -14.87 -16.57 -23.97
N ILE A 306 -13.79 -16.37 -24.75
CA ILE A 306 -13.86 -16.36 -26.22
C ILE A 306 -14.33 -17.72 -26.76
N ASN A 307 -13.90 -18.82 -26.14
CA ASN A 307 -14.27 -20.17 -26.55
C ASN A 307 -15.58 -20.68 -25.92
N GLY A 308 -16.26 -19.89 -25.10
CA GLY A 308 -17.45 -20.31 -24.35
C GLY A 308 -17.19 -21.47 -23.37
N ARG A 309 -15.94 -21.66 -22.94
CA ARG A 309 -15.55 -22.73 -22.02
C ARG A 309 -15.70 -22.26 -20.57
N PRO A 310 -16.26 -23.08 -19.67
CA PRO A 310 -16.23 -22.77 -18.25
C PRO A 310 -14.78 -22.70 -17.76
N PRO A 311 -14.48 -21.87 -16.75
CA PRO A 311 -13.15 -21.83 -16.15
C PRO A 311 -12.81 -23.18 -15.52
N PHE A 312 -11.52 -23.50 -15.45
CA PHE A 312 -11.06 -24.74 -14.81
C PHE A 312 -11.42 -24.71 -13.33
N LYS A 313 -12.31 -25.62 -12.91
CA LYS A 313 -12.65 -25.79 -11.50
C LYS A 313 -11.69 -26.79 -10.89
N LEU A 314 -10.63 -26.28 -10.27
CA LEU A 314 -9.79 -27.09 -9.40
C LEU A 314 -10.60 -27.42 -8.13
N THR A 315 -10.68 -28.69 -7.76
CA THR A 315 -11.32 -29.07 -6.50
C THR A 315 -10.47 -28.58 -5.33
N LYS A 316 -11.12 -28.26 -4.21
CA LYS A 316 -10.42 -27.82 -3.00
C LYS A 316 -9.35 -28.83 -2.56
N GLU A 317 -9.63 -30.12 -2.70
CA GLU A 317 -8.69 -31.20 -2.42
C GLU A 317 -7.39 -31.10 -3.24
N ILE A 318 -7.48 -30.76 -4.52
CA ILE A 318 -6.29 -30.61 -5.36
C ILE A 318 -5.54 -29.32 -5.02
N GLU A 319 -6.25 -28.22 -4.75
CA GLU A 319 -5.64 -26.96 -4.28
C GLU A 319 -4.84 -27.20 -2.98
N ASP A 320 -5.45 -27.87 -2.00
CA ASP A 320 -4.82 -28.17 -0.71
C ASP A 320 -3.62 -29.12 -0.87
N LYS A 321 -3.72 -30.14 -1.75
CA LYS A 321 -2.59 -31.00 -2.11
C LYS A 321 -1.44 -30.21 -2.72
N ILE A 322 -1.70 -29.32 -3.67
CA ILE A 322 -0.67 -28.47 -4.29
C ILE A 322 0.00 -27.57 -3.24
N LYS A 323 -0.77 -26.98 -2.32
CA LYS A 323 -0.22 -26.16 -1.23
C LYS A 323 0.65 -26.99 -0.27
N SER A 324 0.23 -28.21 0.05
CA SER A 324 1.03 -29.15 0.86
C SER A 324 2.32 -29.55 0.15
N MET A 325 2.25 -29.96 -1.12
CA MET A 325 3.43 -30.28 -1.95
C MET A 325 4.40 -29.10 -2.01
N PHE A 326 3.88 -27.87 -2.16
CA PHE A 326 4.70 -26.66 -2.20
C PHE A 326 5.44 -26.42 -0.88
N GLN A 327 4.80 -26.69 0.25
CA GLN A 327 5.42 -26.57 1.58
C GLN A 327 6.52 -27.63 1.76
N GLN A 328 6.25 -28.88 1.36
CA GLN A 328 7.20 -29.99 1.52
C GLN A 328 8.49 -29.80 0.72
N ILE A 329 8.42 -29.10 -0.43
CA ILE A 329 9.60 -28.89 -1.28
C ILE A 329 10.48 -27.72 -0.84
N GLN A 330 10.08 -26.91 0.16
CA GLN A 330 10.86 -25.74 0.59
C GLN A 330 12.22 -26.16 1.20
N ASP A 331 12.22 -27.06 2.18
CA ASP A 331 13.47 -27.49 2.84
C ASP A 331 14.41 -28.24 1.90
N PRO A 332 13.93 -29.22 1.10
CA PRO A 332 14.77 -29.88 0.11
C PRO A 332 15.31 -28.92 -0.96
N PHE A 333 14.55 -27.90 -1.34
CA PHE A 333 15.04 -26.88 -2.26
C PHE A 333 16.22 -26.11 -1.66
N GLU A 334 16.12 -25.69 -0.40
CA GLU A 334 17.19 -24.95 0.28
C GLU A 334 18.47 -25.78 0.39
N LYS A 335 18.34 -27.09 0.60
CA LYS A 335 19.43 -28.06 0.65
C LYS A 335 20.11 -28.31 -0.70
N TYR A 336 19.34 -28.38 -1.79
CA TYR A 336 19.85 -28.79 -3.12
C TYR A 336 20.07 -27.65 -4.11
N LYS A 337 19.75 -26.41 -3.75
CA LYS A 337 20.01 -25.26 -4.61
C LYS A 337 21.52 -25.05 -4.81
N PRO A 338 21.95 -24.59 -6.01
CA PRO A 338 23.35 -24.28 -6.25
C PRO A 338 23.84 -23.09 -5.42
N PRO A 339 25.13 -23.05 -5.04
CA PRO A 339 25.71 -21.96 -4.25
C PRO A 339 25.54 -20.63 -4.99
N GLY A 340 24.96 -19.64 -4.30
CA GLY A 340 24.67 -18.31 -4.85
C GLY A 340 23.27 -18.12 -5.43
N ARG A 341 22.45 -19.17 -5.57
CA ARG A 341 21.05 -19.02 -5.97
C ARG A 341 20.19 -18.54 -4.81
N LYS A 342 19.62 -17.33 -4.93
CA LYS A 342 18.64 -16.79 -3.97
C LYS A 342 17.19 -17.08 -4.36
N ASN A 343 16.90 -17.09 -5.66
CA ASN A 343 15.52 -17.21 -6.16
C ASN A 343 15.05 -18.66 -6.18
N PHE A 344 13.79 -18.87 -5.81
CA PHE A 344 13.11 -20.17 -5.91
C PHE A 344 13.04 -20.70 -7.36
N LEU A 345 12.56 -21.94 -7.54
CA LEU A 345 12.15 -22.45 -8.85
C LEU A 345 11.05 -21.56 -9.44
N SER A 346 10.90 -21.57 -10.77
CA SER A 346 9.80 -20.82 -11.39
C SER A 346 8.46 -21.44 -10.99
N TYR A 347 7.50 -20.64 -10.53
CA TYR A 347 6.17 -21.14 -10.16
C TYR A 347 5.48 -21.88 -11.32
N SER A 348 5.60 -21.38 -12.55
CA SER A 348 5.09 -22.07 -13.74
C SER A 348 5.74 -23.46 -13.89
N TYR A 349 7.07 -23.55 -13.72
CA TYR A 349 7.77 -24.84 -13.74
C TYR A 349 7.30 -25.76 -12.61
N THR A 350 7.25 -25.27 -11.37
CA THR A 350 6.85 -26.06 -10.20
C THR A 350 5.42 -26.59 -10.34
N LEU A 351 4.48 -25.74 -10.74
CA LEU A 351 3.09 -26.14 -10.98
C LEU A 351 3.00 -27.16 -12.11
N HIS A 352 3.71 -26.93 -13.22
CA HIS A 352 3.78 -27.90 -14.31
C HIS A 352 4.18 -29.30 -13.82
N LYS A 353 5.21 -29.39 -12.97
CA LYS A 353 5.66 -30.67 -12.39
C LYS A 353 4.68 -31.24 -11.38
N PHE A 354 4.05 -30.43 -10.54
CA PHE A 354 3.04 -30.90 -9.59
C PHE A 354 1.83 -31.51 -10.29
N PHE A 355 1.32 -30.88 -11.35
CA PHE A 355 0.24 -31.46 -12.14
C PHE A 355 0.65 -32.79 -12.79
N GLN A 356 1.90 -32.96 -13.23
CA GLN A 356 2.39 -34.25 -13.72
C GLN A 356 2.43 -35.31 -12.61
N ILE A 357 2.93 -34.98 -11.42
CA ILE A 357 3.01 -35.90 -10.27
C ILE A 357 1.61 -36.32 -9.79
N LEU A 358 0.63 -35.41 -9.83
CA LEU A 358 -0.75 -35.70 -9.47
C LEU A 358 -1.52 -36.48 -10.56
N GLY A 359 -0.88 -36.85 -11.68
CA GLY A 359 -1.50 -37.56 -12.80
C GLY A 359 -2.39 -36.67 -13.68
N LEU A 360 -2.33 -35.35 -13.49
CA LEU A 360 -3.15 -34.34 -14.13
C LEU A 360 -2.43 -33.66 -15.31
N HIS A 361 -1.84 -34.47 -16.19
CA HIS A 361 -1.00 -34.02 -17.31
C HIS A 361 -1.73 -33.06 -18.27
N GLU A 362 -3.05 -33.17 -18.37
CA GLU A 362 -3.85 -32.30 -19.24
C GLU A 362 -3.80 -30.82 -18.84
N PHE A 363 -3.53 -30.54 -17.56
CA PHE A 363 -3.45 -29.18 -17.03
C PHE A 363 -2.03 -28.62 -17.03
N SER A 364 -0.99 -29.46 -17.11
CA SER A 364 0.40 -28.98 -17.11
C SER A 364 0.71 -28.08 -18.32
N LYS A 365 0.01 -28.26 -19.45
CA LYS A 365 0.17 -27.45 -20.67
C LYS A 365 -0.14 -25.96 -20.49
N TYR A 366 -0.94 -25.59 -19.49
CA TYR A 366 -1.25 -24.18 -19.16
C TYR A 366 -0.16 -23.52 -18.31
N PHE A 367 0.85 -24.29 -17.89
CA PHE A 367 2.01 -23.79 -17.18
C PHE A 367 3.24 -23.90 -18.09
N PRO A 368 3.49 -22.91 -18.94
CA PRO A 368 4.57 -22.98 -19.92
C PRO A 368 5.94 -23.02 -19.23
N LEU A 369 6.80 -23.89 -19.75
CA LEU A 369 8.17 -24.05 -19.27
C LEU A 369 9.07 -22.91 -19.77
N LEU A 370 10.24 -22.75 -19.14
CA LEU A 370 11.19 -21.71 -19.52
C LEU A 370 11.74 -21.97 -20.93
N LYS A 371 11.83 -20.90 -21.74
CA LYS A 371 12.40 -20.96 -23.11
C LYS A 371 13.89 -21.28 -23.15
N SER A 372 14.63 -20.99 -22.07
CA SER A 372 16.06 -21.25 -21.99
C SER A 372 16.30 -22.69 -21.55
N ALA A 373 16.81 -23.52 -22.47
CA ALA A 373 17.08 -24.94 -22.22
C ALA A 373 18.05 -25.16 -21.05
N ASP A 374 19.11 -24.34 -20.93
CA ASP A 374 20.06 -24.44 -19.82
C ASP A 374 19.42 -24.15 -18.46
N LYS A 375 18.58 -23.11 -18.38
CA LYS A 375 17.85 -22.76 -17.15
C LYS A 375 16.79 -23.80 -16.80
N LEU A 376 16.18 -24.43 -17.81
CA LEU A 376 15.23 -25.50 -17.62
C LEU A 376 15.94 -26.76 -17.10
N ARG A 377 17.07 -27.15 -17.70
CA ARG A 377 17.90 -28.27 -17.25
C ARG A 377 18.39 -28.08 -15.82
N GLN A 378 18.81 -26.88 -15.45
CA GLN A 378 19.19 -26.57 -14.06
C GLN A 378 18.03 -26.74 -13.08
N GLN A 379 16.79 -26.40 -13.47
CA GLN A 379 15.61 -26.61 -12.62
C GLN A 379 15.25 -28.09 -12.53
N ASP A 380 15.34 -28.83 -13.64
CA ASP A 380 15.15 -30.28 -13.68
C ASP A 380 16.13 -31.00 -12.73
N GLU A 381 17.42 -30.66 -12.77
CA GLU A 381 18.43 -31.27 -11.89
C GLU A 381 18.17 -31.03 -10.40
N ILE A 382 17.74 -29.81 -10.04
CA ILE A 382 17.38 -29.48 -8.65
C ILE A 382 16.11 -30.25 -8.27
N PHE A 383 15.08 -30.19 -9.10
CA PHE A 383 13.79 -30.79 -8.82
C PHE A 383 13.87 -32.32 -8.74
N LYS A 384 14.73 -32.95 -9.55
CA LYS A 384 15.00 -34.40 -9.49
C LYS A 384 15.53 -34.82 -8.11
N LYS A 385 16.44 -34.05 -7.51
CA LYS A 385 16.96 -34.31 -6.16
C LYS A 385 15.89 -34.11 -5.09
N ILE A 386 15.08 -33.06 -5.24
CA ILE A 386 13.94 -32.78 -4.35
C ILE A 386 12.95 -33.94 -4.37
N VAL A 387 12.53 -34.39 -5.57
CA VAL A 387 11.58 -35.49 -5.74
C VAL A 387 12.13 -36.78 -5.14
N ALA A 388 13.41 -37.08 -5.32
CA ALA A 388 14.03 -38.26 -4.72
C ALA A 388 13.98 -38.23 -3.17
N GLU A 389 14.29 -37.09 -2.54
CA GLU A 389 14.22 -36.96 -1.09
C GLU A 389 12.78 -37.02 -0.55
N ILE A 390 11.83 -36.36 -1.23
CA ILE A 390 10.43 -36.33 -0.77
C ILE A 390 9.75 -37.68 -0.99
N ALA A 391 10.07 -38.41 -2.06
CA ALA A 391 9.53 -39.75 -2.28
C ALA A 391 9.84 -40.73 -1.13
N GLU A 392 10.97 -40.52 -0.41
CA GLU A 392 11.31 -41.30 0.79
C GLU A 392 10.51 -40.87 2.02
N LYS A 393 10.22 -39.56 2.15
CA LYS A 393 9.55 -38.96 3.31
C LYS A 393 8.03 -39.04 3.25
N ASP A 394 7.45 -38.77 2.09
CA ASP A 394 6.01 -38.71 1.86
C ASP A 394 5.57 -39.89 0.97
N LYS A 395 4.92 -40.87 1.60
CA LYS A 395 4.34 -42.04 0.92
C LYS A 395 2.90 -41.82 0.47
N SER A 396 2.30 -40.68 0.80
CA SER A 396 0.90 -40.38 0.46
C SER A 396 0.73 -39.96 -0.99
N ILE A 397 1.79 -39.43 -1.61
CA ILE A 397 1.84 -39.00 -3.00
C ILE A 397 2.91 -39.81 -3.74
N ASN A 398 2.60 -40.26 -4.95
CA ASN A 398 3.58 -40.94 -5.80
C ASN A 398 4.52 -39.91 -6.45
N TRP A 399 5.53 -39.48 -5.72
CA TRP A 399 6.53 -38.51 -6.17
C TRP A 399 7.41 -39.11 -7.27
N VAL A 400 7.06 -38.84 -8.53
CA VAL A 400 7.80 -39.29 -9.72
C VAL A 400 8.39 -38.10 -10.46
N PHE A 401 9.66 -38.18 -10.83
CA PHE A 401 10.30 -37.14 -11.63
C PHE A 401 10.00 -37.32 -13.11
N TYR A 402 9.40 -36.30 -13.72
CA TYR A 402 9.18 -36.23 -15.16
C TYR A 402 10.20 -35.26 -15.79
N PRO A 403 11.08 -35.70 -16.68
CA PRO A 403 12.01 -34.81 -17.37
C PRO A 403 11.26 -33.82 -18.28
N SER A 404 11.78 -32.60 -18.39
CA SER A 404 11.21 -31.55 -19.25
C SER A 404 11.69 -31.59 -20.70
N ILE A 405 12.83 -32.25 -20.95
CA ILE A 405 13.53 -32.37 -22.23
C ILE A 405 13.73 -33.84 -22.53
#